data_AF-A0A4D4JSD6-F1
#
_entry.id   AF-A0A4D4JSD6-F1
#
_cell.length_a   1.000
_cell.length_b   1.000
_cell.length_c   1.000
_cell.angle_alpha   90.00
_cell.angle_beta   90.00
_cell.angle_gamma   90.00
#
_symmetry.space_group_name_H-M   'P 1'
#
loop_
_entity.id
_entity.type
_entity.pdbx_description
1 polymer ?
#
loop_
_entity_poly.entity_id
_entity_poly.type
_entity_poly.pdbx_seq_one_letter_code
_entity_poly.pdbx_strand_id
1 'polypeptide(L)'
;MVEQVDGGAASPVQAAAPRRVGRWVARWARGGSPWTRGRVLAGLAVLTAGLLAFHRVVPNSVGHLGSLLEAFLPWLGLVVVVLLGPALLRRSAIALVALLLPVAAWAYLFGGLLLPGTKPGPHDLVVVQHNVSDENTDPAGTARTLADAGPDLIALEELVPTALPVYEKTLAPDYPYHAVRAPSDCGRGIRSPTPGRWTSNPGDHGGVEPRAADRGPHAAGRDRGVRRASAVGPRRAEWPRVLLA
;
A
#
# COMPACT_ATOMS: atom_id res chain seq x y z
N MET A 1 -12.65 89.39 -46.11
CA MET A 1 -12.94 88.45 -47.21
C MET A 1 -12.65 87.06 -46.66
N VAL A 2 -13.68 86.42 -46.11
CA VAL A 2 -13.58 85.12 -45.42
C VAL A 2 -14.02 84.07 -46.43
N GLU A 3 -13.08 83.22 -46.80
CA GLU A 3 -13.31 82.07 -47.68
C GLU A 3 -13.84 80.93 -46.82
N GLN A 4 -15.11 80.57 -47.04
CA GLN A 4 -15.76 79.42 -46.45
C GLN A 4 -16.04 78.43 -47.58
N VAL A 5 -15.32 77.30 -47.58
CA VAL A 5 -15.69 76.09 -48.32
C VAL A 5 -15.42 74.92 -47.39
N ASP A 6 -16.47 74.48 -46.69
CA ASP A 6 -16.45 73.33 -45.78
C ASP A 6 -16.35 72.03 -46.58
N GLY A 7 -15.26 71.29 -46.33
CA GLY A 7 -14.96 69.99 -46.93
C GLY A 7 -15.82 68.86 -46.35
N GLY A 8 -16.15 67.93 -47.24
CA GLY A 8 -17.05 66.81 -47.03
C GLY A 8 -16.77 65.92 -45.82
N ALA A 9 -17.88 65.43 -45.28
CA ALA A 9 -18.02 64.52 -44.16
C ALA A 9 -17.22 63.21 -44.31
N ALA A 10 -16.52 62.85 -43.24
CA ALA A 10 -16.16 61.47 -42.93
C ALA A 10 -16.55 61.19 -41.47
N SER A 11 -17.70 60.54 -41.27
CA SER A 11 -18.15 60.08 -39.96
C SER A 11 -17.24 58.94 -39.47
N PRO A 12 -16.67 59.01 -38.25
CA PRO A 12 -16.10 57.82 -37.63
C PRO A 12 -17.23 56.92 -37.13
N VAL A 13 -17.30 55.72 -37.67
CA VAL A 13 -18.16 54.64 -37.17
C VAL A 13 -17.72 54.33 -35.73
N GLN A 14 -18.55 54.72 -34.76
CA GLN A 14 -18.38 54.32 -33.36
C GLN A 14 -18.67 52.82 -33.24
N ALA A 15 -17.61 52.01 -33.24
CA ALA A 15 -17.70 50.61 -32.84
C ALA A 15 -17.94 50.52 -31.33
N ALA A 16 -19.20 50.36 -30.93
CA ALA A 16 -19.58 50.08 -29.55
C ALA A 16 -19.05 48.69 -29.13
N ALA A 17 -18.01 48.68 -28.30
CA ALA A 17 -17.49 47.43 -27.71
C ALA A 17 -18.51 46.81 -26.73
N PRO A 18 -18.72 45.48 -26.73
CA PRO A 18 -19.75 44.84 -25.93
C PRO A 18 -19.39 44.81 -24.44
N ARG A 19 -20.03 45.67 -23.64
CA ARG A 19 -19.87 45.81 -22.17
C ARG A 19 -20.44 44.63 -21.35
N ARG A 20 -20.47 43.41 -21.87
CA ARG A 20 -21.12 42.24 -21.20
C ARG A 20 -20.19 41.10 -20.77
N VAL A 21 -18.88 41.19 -20.98
CA VAL A 21 -17.93 40.12 -20.55
C VAL A 21 -17.30 40.40 -19.17
N GLY A 22 -17.25 41.66 -18.72
CA GLY A 22 -16.54 42.05 -17.49
C GLY A 22 -17.24 41.75 -16.16
N ARG A 23 -18.48 41.24 -16.15
CA ARG A 23 -19.25 41.07 -14.90
C ARG A 23 -18.85 39.80 -14.12
N TRP A 24 -18.28 38.80 -14.79
CA TRP A 24 -17.81 37.56 -14.18
C TRP A 24 -16.42 37.71 -13.55
N VAL A 25 -15.54 38.51 -14.17
CA VAL A 25 -14.19 38.81 -13.66
C VAL A 25 -14.25 39.74 -12.43
N ALA A 26 -15.13 40.74 -12.45
CA ALA A 26 -15.29 41.69 -11.33
C ALA A 26 -15.87 41.07 -10.04
N ARG A 27 -16.48 39.88 -10.10
CA ARG A 27 -17.00 39.18 -8.91
C ARG A 27 -15.89 38.53 -8.08
N TRP A 28 -14.74 38.20 -8.68
CA TRP A 28 -13.59 37.64 -7.98
C TRP A 28 -12.77 38.67 -7.20
N ALA A 29 -12.91 39.96 -7.53
CA ALA A 29 -12.12 41.05 -6.95
C ALA A 29 -12.80 41.75 -5.76
N ARG A 30 -14.06 41.43 -5.44
CA ARG A 30 -14.74 42.05 -4.29
C ARG A 30 -14.40 41.31 -3.00
N GLY A 31 -13.55 41.97 -2.21
CA GLY A 31 -12.84 41.46 -1.04
C GLY A 31 -13.74 40.86 0.03
N GLY A 32 -13.56 39.57 0.26
CA GLY A 32 -13.79 38.96 1.57
C GLY A 32 -12.54 39.07 2.43
N SER A 33 -12.70 39.18 3.74
CA SER A 33 -11.60 38.97 4.71
C SER A 33 -10.80 37.70 4.37
N PRO A 34 -9.49 37.62 4.66
CA PRO A 34 -8.73 36.36 4.55
C PRO A 34 -9.42 35.17 5.24
N TRP A 35 -10.34 35.43 6.17
CA TRP A 35 -11.21 34.45 6.81
C TRP A 35 -12.35 33.91 5.93
N THR A 36 -12.96 34.72 5.05
CA THR A 36 -14.05 34.24 4.17
C THR A 36 -13.53 33.56 2.91
N ARG A 37 -12.30 33.86 2.48
CA ARG A 37 -11.69 33.31 1.25
C ARG A 37 -11.23 31.85 1.35
N GLY A 38 -11.18 31.28 2.56
CA GLY A 38 -10.63 29.96 2.83
C GLY A 38 -11.62 28.82 3.05
N ARG A 39 -12.92 29.10 3.13
CA ARG A 39 -13.90 28.14 3.67
C ARG A 39 -13.99 26.84 2.87
N VAL A 40 -13.90 26.93 1.54
CA VAL A 40 -13.92 25.74 0.66
C VAL A 40 -12.68 24.88 0.91
N LEU A 41 -11.49 25.49 0.92
CA LEU A 41 -10.23 24.76 1.18
C LEU A 41 -10.21 24.17 2.59
N ALA A 42 -10.72 24.90 3.58
CA ALA A 42 -10.86 24.42 4.95
C ALA A 42 -11.83 23.23 5.03
N GLY A 43 -12.98 23.31 4.33
CA GLY A 43 -13.94 22.20 4.25
C GLY A 43 -13.33 20.97 3.58
N LEU A 44 -12.58 21.14 2.50
CA LEU A 44 -11.85 20.04 1.85
C LEU A 44 -10.78 19.45 2.78
N ALA A 45 -10.01 20.28 3.49
CA ALA A 45 -9.01 19.82 4.44
C ALA A 45 -9.64 19.00 5.59
N VAL A 46 -10.77 19.47 6.13
CA VAL A 46 -11.53 18.75 7.17
C VAL A 46 -12.09 17.43 6.63
N LEU A 47 -12.63 17.43 5.41
CA LEU A 47 -13.11 16.20 4.77
C LEU A 47 -11.97 15.19 4.58
N THR A 48 -10.81 15.63 4.08
CA THR A 48 -9.62 14.78 3.94
C THR A 48 -9.17 14.22 5.29
N ALA A 49 -9.15 15.05 6.35
CA ALA A 49 -8.83 14.58 7.70
C ALA A 49 -9.85 13.55 8.21
N GLY A 50 -11.14 13.77 7.95
CA GLY A 50 -12.20 12.82 8.30
C GLY A 50 -12.03 11.48 7.58
N LEU A 51 -11.73 11.50 6.27
CA LEU A 51 -11.44 10.28 5.52
C LEU A 51 -10.22 9.54 6.08
N LEU A 52 -9.15 10.25 6.45
CA LEU A 52 -7.97 9.65 7.08
C LEU A 52 -8.29 9.07 8.46
N ALA A 53 -9.03 9.77 9.30
CA ALA A 53 -9.30 9.35 10.68
C ALA A 53 -10.35 8.22 10.76
N PHE A 54 -11.33 8.22 9.85
CA PHE A 54 -12.49 7.32 9.89
C PHE A 54 -12.54 6.35 8.70
N HIS A 55 -11.41 6.10 8.03
CA HIS A 55 -11.37 5.21 6.86
C HIS A 55 -11.93 3.81 7.13
N ARG A 56 -11.73 3.29 8.36
CA ARG A 56 -12.19 1.94 8.78
C ARG A 56 -13.71 1.83 8.97
N VAL A 57 -14.40 2.97 9.11
CA VAL A 57 -15.86 3.00 9.30
C VAL A 57 -16.58 2.99 7.95
N VAL A 58 -15.86 3.22 6.84
CA VAL A 58 -16.45 3.23 5.50
C VAL A 58 -16.92 1.82 5.13
N PRO A 59 -18.23 1.62 4.89
CA PRO A 59 -18.75 0.30 4.56
C PRO A 59 -18.16 -0.24 3.25
N ASN A 60 -17.89 -1.55 3.22
CA ASN A 60 -17.38 -2.22 2.03
C ASN A 60 -18.49 -2.82 1.13
N SER A 61 -19.75 -2.50 1.42
CA SER A 61 -20.93 -3.20 0.89
C SER A 61 -21.26 -2.84 -0.58
N VAL A 62 -21.02 -1.59 -0.98
CA VAL A 62 -21.31 -1.12 -2.35
C VAL A 62 -19.97 -0.85 -3.02
N GLY A 63 -19.64 -1.62 -4.06
CA GLY A 63 -18.45 -1.38 -4.88
C GLY A 63 -17.11 -1.41 -4.14
N HIS A 64 -17.05 -2.02 -2.95
CA HIS A 64 -15.85 -2.11 -2.12
C HIS A 64 -15.17 -0.76 -1.82
N LEU A 65 -15.97 0.29 -1.57
CA LEU A 65 -15.47 1.65 -1.34
C LEU A 65 -14.51 1.75 -0.15
N GLY A 66 -14.73 0.96 0.90
CA GLY A 66 -13.79 0.88 2.04
C GLY A 66 -12.41 0.40 1.59
N SER A 67 -12.36 -0.71 0.84
CA SER A 67 -11.11 -1.23 0.28
C SER A 67 -10.44 -0.26 -0.68
N LEU A 68 -11.22 0.43 -1.53
CA LEU A 68 -10.70 1.46 -2.42
C LEU A 68 -10.06 2.59 -1.61
N LEU A 69 -10.75 3.11 -0.60
CA LEU A 69 -10.22 4.17 0.25
C LEU A 69 -8.91 3.73 0.93
N GLU A 70 -8.85 2.52 1.45
CA GLU A 70 -7.63 1.99 2.09
C GLU A 70 -6.46 1.87 1.11
N ALA A 71 -6.71 1.43 -0.13
CA ALA A 71 -5.68 1.39 -1.17
C ALA A 71 -5.16 2.79 -1.54
N PHE A 72 -6.01 3.81 -1.47
CA PHE A 72 -5.67 5.19 -1.81
C PHE A 72 -5.27 6.08 -0.63
N LEU A 73 -5.31 5.55 0.60
CA LEU A 73 -5.08 6.31 1.82
C LEU A 73 -3.71 7.02 1.89
N PRO A 74 -2.59 6.38 1.49
CA PRO A 74 -1.29 7.05 1.46
C PRO A 74 -1.28 8.27 0.51
N TRP A 75 -2.07 8.24 -0.57
CA TRP A 75 -2.12 9.30 -1.59
C TRP A 75 -2.88 10.54 -1.14
N LEU A 76 -3.67 10.47 -0.06
CA LEU A 76 -4.30 11.65 0.53
C LEU A 76 -3.29 12.67 1.04
N GLY A 77 -2.03 12.25 1.30
CA GLY A 77 -0.93 13.18 1.55
C GLY A 77 -0.66 14.14 0.38
N LEU A 78 -0.83 13.69 -0.87
CA LEU A 78 -0.71 14.55 -2.05
C LEU A 78 -1.84 15.57 -2.13
N VAL A 79 -3.07 15.17 -1.75
CA VAL A 79 -4.22 16.10 -1.66
C VAL A 79 -3.91 17.23 -0.69
N VAL A 80 -3.26 16.95 0.45
CA VAL A 80 -2.83 17.98 1.40
C VAL A 80 -1.86 18.98 0.76
N VAL A 81 -0.86 18.51 0.00
CA VAL A 81 0.08 19.39 -0.71
C VAL A 81 -0.65 20.27 -1.75
N VAL A 82 -1.59 19.68 -2.50
CA VAL A 82 -2.41 20.41 -3.48
C VAL A 82 -3.30 21.46 -2.83
N LEU A 83 -3.83 21.21 -1.62
CA LEU A 83 -4.62 22.18 -0.86
C LEU A 83 -3.76 23.29 -0.23
N LEU A 84 -2.51 22.98 0.15
CA LEU A 84 -1.57 23.94 0.73
C LEU A 84 -1.23 25.07 -0.26
N GLY A 85 -0.96 24.75 -1.52
CA GLY A 85 -0.63 25.73 -2.57
C GLY A 85 -1.63 26.91 -2.68
N PRO A 86 -2.92 26.68 -2.94
CA PRO A 86 -3.93 27.73 -3.00
C PRO A 86 -4.21 28.35 -1.63
N ALA A 87 -4.05 27.63 -0.51
CA ALA A 87 -4.19 28.21 0.83
C ALA A 87 -3.12 29.29 1.10
N LEU A 88 -1.87 29.02 0.70
CA LEU A 88 -0.75 29.97 0.75
C LEU A 88 -0.94 31.13 -0.24
N LEU A 89 -1.27 30.83 -1.50
CA LEU A 89 -1.46 31.85 -2.55
C LEU A 89 -2.59 32.83 -2.19
N ARG A 90 -3.67 32.33 -1.55
CA ARG A 90 -4.80 33.15 -1.09
C ARG A 90 -4.60 33.75 0.30
N ARG A 91 -3.46 33.46 0.97
CA ARG A 91 -3.13 33.87 2.35
C ARG A 91 -4.28 33.62 3.34
N SER A 92 -4.89 32.44 3.24
CA SER A 92 -6.08 32.09 4.01
C SER A 92 -5.71 31.42 5.34
N ALA A 93 -5.81 32.18 6.43
CA ALA A 93 -5.52 31.67 7.78
C ALA A 93 -6.36 30.44 8.16
N ILE A 94 -7.68 30.46 7.90
CA ILE A 94 -8.57 29.33 8.25
C ILE A 94 -8.16 28.05 7.50
N ALA A 95 -7.89 28.15 6.21
CA ALA A 95 -7.46 27.00 5.42
C ALA A 95 -6.11 26.44 5.90
N LEU A 96 -5.15 27.29 6.25
CA LEU A 96 -3.86 26.87 6.77
C LEU A 96 -3.99 26.17 8.13
N VAL A 97 -4.82 26.70 9.03
CA VAL A 97 -5.10 26.06 10.32
C VAL A 97 -5.83 24.73 10.11
N ALA A 98 -6.84 24.67 9.25
CA ALA A 98 -7.57 23.44 8.94
C ALA A 98 -6.66 22.36 8.32
N LEU A 99 -5.66 22.75 7.51
CA LEU A 99 -4.68 21.84 6.91
C LEU A 99 -3.79 21.13 7.93
N LEU A 100 -3.68 21.64 9.17
CA LEU A 100 -2.97 20.92 10.23
C LEU A 100 -3.65 19.58 10.55
N LEU A 101 -4.97 19.47 10.40
CA LEU A 101 -5.72 18.25 10.69
C LEU A 101 -5.31 17.08 9.76
N PRO A 102 -5.42 17.19 8.42
CA PRO A 102 -5.02 16.09 7.57
C PRO A 102 -3.50 15.86 7.57
N VAL A 103 -2.67 16.89 7.80
CA VAL A 103 -1.21 16.71 7.99
C VAL A 103 -0.93 15.83 9.20
N ALA A 104 -1.53 16.13 10.34
CA ALA A 104 -1.32 15.36 11.57
C ALA A 104 -1.87 13.94 11.43
N ALA A 105 -3.07 13.77 10.88
CA ALA A 105 -3.66 12.45 10.65
C ALA A 105 -2.80 11.60 9.70
N TRP A 106 -2.32 12.18 8.60
CA TRP A 106 -1.46 11.47 7.65
C TRP A 106 -0.11 11.12 8.27
N ALA A 107 0.53 12.06 8.98
CA ALA A 107 1.80 11.81 9.66
C ALA A 107 1.67 10.76 10.78
N TYR A 108 0.54 10.73 11.48
CA TYR A 108 0.27 9.68 12.47
C TYR A 108 0.17 8.30 11.82
N LEU A 109 -0.51 8.19 10.67
CA LEU A 109 -0.70 6.93 9.96
C LEU A 109 0.57 6.45 9.24
N PHE A 110 1.33 7.36 8.64
CA PHE A 110 2.41 7.03 7.70
C PHE A 110 3.79 7.56 8.09
N GLY A 111 3.90 8.43 9.09
CA GLY A 111 5.17 9.06 9.48
C GLY A 111 6.22 8.06 9.96
N GLY A 112 5.79 6.93 10.53
CA GLY A 112 6.68 5.83 10.89
C GLY A 112 7.47 5.25 9.71
N LEU A 113 6.93 5.30 8.49
CA LEU A 113 7.62 4.82 7.28
C LEU A 113 8.75 5.75 6.83
N LEU A 114 8.73 7.01 7.26
CA LEU A 114 9.74 8.00 6.90
C LEU A 114 10.94 7.99 7.87
N LEU A 115 10.77 7.33 9.03
CA LEU A 115 11.81 7.18 10.01
C LEU A 115 12.71 5.98 9.65
N PRO A 116 14.02 6.05 9.92
CA PRO A 116 14.88 4.88 9.78
C PRO A 116 14.33 3.70 10.57
N GLY A 117 14.32 2.51 9.95
CA GLY A 117 13.90 1.29 10.62
C GLY A 117 14.65 1.09 11.94
N THR A 118 13.95 0.63 12.96
CA THR A 118 14.56 0.25 14.24
C THR A 118 15.63 -0.81 13.99
N LYS A 119 16.79 -0.67 14.64
CA LYS A 119 17.86 -1.65 14.53
C LYS A 119 17.34 -3.03 14.95
N PRO A 120 17.75 -4.11 14.26
CA PRO A 120 17.33 -5.46 14.61
C PRO A 120 17.67 -5.74 16.08
N GLY A 121 16.69 -6.27 16.82
CA GLY A 121 16.80 -6.51 18.25
C GLY A 121 17.47 -7.85 18.55
N PRO A 122 17.74 -8.18 19.82
CA PRO A 122 18.21 -9.52 20.20
C PRO A 122 17.21 -10.65 19.86
N HIS A 123 16.02 -10.29 19.39
CA HIS A 123 14.84 -11.12 19.20
C HIS A 123 14.26 -10.93 17.79
N ASP A 124 15.09 -11.10 16.76
CA ASP A 124 14.64 -11.00 15.37
C ASP A 124 14.16 -12.35 14.85
N LEU A 125 12.98 -12.33 14.24
CA LEU A 125 12.44 -13.39 13.40
C LEU A 125 12.95 -13.21 11.97
N VAL A 126 13.43 -14.27 11.33
CA VAL A 126 13.77 -14.28 9.90
C VAL A 126 12.61 -14.91 9.14
N VAL A 127 11.87 -14.08 8.42
CA VAL A 127 10.78 -14.52 7.54
C VAL A 127 11.23 -14.46 6.09
N VAL A 128 10.98 -15.53 5.35
CA VAL A 128 11.15 -15.58 3.89
C VAL A 128 9.78 -15.75 3.26
N GLN A 129 9.37 -14.78 2.44
CA GLN A 129 8.20 -14.88 1.57
C GLN A 129 8.68 -15.11 0.14
N HIS A 130 8.15 -16.13 -0.54
CA HIS A 130 8.51 -16.42 -1.92
C HIS A 130 7.29 -16.85 -2.72
N ASN A 131 7.07 -16.19 -3.85
CA ASN A 131 6.14 -16.66 -4.87
C ASN A 131 6.81 -17.77 -5.66
N VAL A 132 6.28 -19.00 -5.52
CA VAL A 132 6.90 -20.21 -6.05
C VAL A 132 6.59 -20.47 -7.51
N SER A 133 5.66 -19.71 -8.11
CA SER A 133 5.13 -19.88 -9.46
C SER A 133 4.48 -21.25 -9.71
N ASP A 134 3.31 -21.24 -10.35
CA ASP A 134 2.61 -22.46 -10.77
C ASP A 134 3.32 -23.22 -11.92
N GLU A 135 4.21 -22.54 -12.64
CA GLU A 135 5.01 -23.09 -13.74
C GLU A 135 6.40 -23.59 -13.30
N ASN A 136 6.71 -23.59 -12.01
CA ASN A 136 8.01 -23.98 -11.50
C ASN A 136 8.33 -25.46 -11.79
N THR A 137 9.42 -25.66 -12.54
CA THR A 137 9.88 -26.98 -12.98
C THR A 137 10.72 -27.72 -11.92
N ASP A 138 11.17 -27.04 -10.86
CA ASP A 138 11.92 -27.64 -9.75
C ASP A 138 11.43 -27.17 -8.36
N PRO A 139 10.24 -27.61 -7.92
CA PRO A 139 9.71 -27.28 -6.60
C PRO A 139 10.61 -27.72 -5.43
N ALA A 140 11.32 -28.84 -5.58
CA ALA A 140 12.20 -29.37 -4.53
C ALA A 140 13.48 -28.53 -4.40
N GLY A 141 14.09 -28.12 -5.51
CA GLY A 141 15.23 -27.21 -5.51
C GLY A 141 14.88 -25.85 -4.93
N THR A 142 13.70 -25.31 -5.28
CA THR A 142 13.18 -24.07 -4.66
C THR A 142 13.03 -24.24 -3.15
N ALA A 143 12.37 -25.31 -2.69
CA ALA A 143 12.19 -25.57 -1.26
C ALA A 143 13.52 -25.66 -0.49
N ARG A 144 14.53 -26.35 -1.03
CA ARG A 144 15.87 -26.44 -0.42
C ARG A 144 16.54 -25.08 -0.36
N THR A 145 16.49 -24.31 -1.45
CA THR A 145 17.05 -22.95 -1.49
C THR A 145 16.44 -22.05 -0.42
N LEU A 146 15.12 -22.17 -0.19
CA LEU A 146 14.43 -21.42 0.87
C LEU A 146 14.86 -21.89 2.27
N ALA A 147 15.02 -23.20 2.47
CA ALA A 147 15.47 -23.77 3.74
C ALA A 147 16.93 -23.41 4.07
N ASP A 148 17.82 -23.41 3.08
CA ASP A 148 19.25 -23.11 3.21
C ASP A 148 19.51 -21.67 3.67
N ALA A 149 18.56 -20.75 3.42
CA ALA A 149 18.60 -19.39 3.96
C ALA A 149 18.41 -19.34 5.50
N GLY A 150 18.03 -20.46 6.11
CA GLY A 150 17.79 -20.62 7.55
C GLY A 150 16.70 -19.72 8.15
N PRO A 151 15.56 -19.46 7.48
CA PRO A 151 14.50 -18.67 8.09
C PRO A 151 13.85 -19.40 9.27
N ASP A 152 13.20 -18.61 10.12
CA ASP A 152 12.31 -19.12 11.17
C ASP A 152 10.90 -19.41 10.61
N LEU A 153 10.50 -18.66 9.58
CA LEU A 153 9.19 -18.77 8.93
C LEU A 153 9.33 -18.69 7.40
N ILE A 154 8.74 -19.64 6.69
CA ILE A 154 8.62 -19.62 5.22
C ILE A 154 7.16 -19.37 4.84
N ALA A 155 6.89 -18.39 3.98
CA ALA A 155 5.58 -18.12 3.40
C ALA A 155 5.63 -18.29 1.87
N LEU A 156 4.84 -19.21 1.33
CA LEU A 156 4.78 -19.51 -0.10
C LEU A 156 3.56 -18.86 -0.75
N GLU A 157 3.73 -18.24 -1.91
CA GLU A 157 2.65 -17.69 -2.74
C GLU A 157 2.57 -18.44 -4.08
N GLU A 158 1.39 -18.52 -4.68
CA GLU A 158 1.12 -19.26 -5.93
C GLU A 158 1.45 -20.75 -5.86
N LEU A 159 1.38 -21.35 -4.67
CA LEU A 159 1.55 -22.79 -4.52
C LEU A 159 0.34 -23.54 -5.09
N VAL A 160 0.57 -24.29 -6.15
CA VAL A 160 -0.47 -25.15 -6.73
C VAL A 160 -0.62 -26.47 -5.95
N PRO A 161 -1.83 -27.05 -5.87
CA PRO A 161 -2.09 -28.28 -5.12
C PRO A 161 -1.22 -29.47 -5.53
N THR A 162 -0.78 -29.52 -6.78
CA THR A 162 0.08 -30.59 -7.32
C THR A 162 1.53 -30.51 -6.80
N ALA A 163 2.01 -29.30 -6.47
CA ALA A 163 3.37 -29.08 -5.96
C ALA A 163 3.44 -29.15 -4.43
N LEU A 164 2.33 -28.93 -3.72
CA LEU A 164 2.26 -28.91 -2.26
C LEU A 164 2.94 -30.12 -1.57
N PRO A 165 2.68 -31.39 -1.96
CA PRO A 165 3.32 -32.53 -1.31
C PRO A 165 4.85 -32.53 -1.42
N VAL A 166 5.42 -31.92 -2.48
CA VAL A 166 6.87 -31.80 -2.66
C VAL A 166 7.45 -30.80 -1.66
N TYR A 167 6.79 -29.66 -1.45
CA TYR A 167 7.19 -28.67 -0.46
C TYR A 167 7.06 -29.21 0.96
N GLU A 168 5.93 -29.85 1.31
CA GLU A 168 5.73 -30.47 2.63
C GLU A 168 6.84 -31.48 2.93
N LYS A 169 7.10 -32.40 2.01
CA LYS A 169 8.13 -33.43 2.20
C LYS A 169 9.53 -32.83 2.33
N THR A 170 9.85 -31.84 1.52
CA THR A 170 11.21 -31.26 1.47
C THR A 170 11.49 -30.38 2.68
N LEU A 171 10.48 -29.67 3.21
CA LEU A 171 10.63 -28.76 4.34
C LEU A 171 10.37 -29.42 5.70
N ALA A 172 9.64 -30.54 5.76
CA ALA A 172 9.28 -31.22 7.02
C ALA A 172 10.43 -31.48 8.00
N PRO A 173 11.67 -31.85 7.57
CA PRO A 173 12.77 -32.08 8.52
C PRO A 173 13.13 -30.84 9.34
N ASP A 174 13.05 -29.66 8.73
CA ASP A 174 13.43 -28.39 9.35
C ASP A 174 12.23 -27.56 9.81
N TYR A 175 11.04 -27.78 9.22
CA TYR A 175 9.79 -27.03 9.45
C TYR A 175 8.65 -28.02 9.75
N PRO A 176 8.58 -28.56 10.98
CA PRO A 176 7.60 -29.61 11.32
C PRO A 176 6.16 -29.10 11.40
N TYR A 177 5.95 -27.79 11.52
CA TYR A 177 4.64 -27.16 11.58
C TYR A 177 4.32 -26.50 10.24
N HIS A 178 3.13 -26.78 9.71
CA HIS A 178 2.64 -26.12 8.51
C HIS A 178 1.16 -25.76 8.61
N ALA A 179 0.76 -24.70 7.92
CA ALA A 179 -0.64 -24.38 7.67
C ALA A 179 -0.81 -24.07 6.18
N VAL A 180 -1.79 -24.74 5.57
CA VAL A 180 -2.17 -24.51 4.17
C VAL A 180 -3.50 -23.76 4.15
N ARG A 181 -3.54 -22.59 3.51
CA ARG A 181 -4.77 -21.81 3.34
C ARG A 181 -5.12 -21.74 1.86
N ALA A 182 -5.90 -22.70 1.40
CA ALA A 182 -6.56 -22.59 0.11
C ALA A 182 -7.44 -21.32 0.06
N PRO A 183 -7.48 -20.60 -1.08
CA PRO A 183 -8.52 -19.60 -1.31
C PRO A 183 -9.86 -20.28 -1.08
N SER A 184 -10.58 -19.83 -0.05
CA SER A 184 -11.93 -20.33 0.22
C SER A 184 -12.81 -19.99 -0.97
N ASP A 185 -13.18 -21.02 -1.73
CA ASP A 185 -14.33 -21.12 -2.63
C ASP A 185 -15.09 -19.81 -2.85
N CYS A 186 -14.69 -19.04 -3.86
CA CYS A 186 -15.53 -17.98 -4.42
C CYS A 186 -16.63 -18.62 -5.27
N GLY A 187 -17.59 -19.24 -4.59
CA GLY A 187 -18.91 -19.57 -5.13
C GLY A 187 -18.99 -20.75 -6.10
N ARG A 188 -19.01 -21.98 -5.59
CA ARG A 188 -20.02 -22.98 -6.01
C ARG A 188 -20.14 -24.07 -4.95
N GLY A 189 -21.28 -24.07 -4.24
CA GLY A 189 -21.58 -25.11 -3.26
C GLY A 189 -21.41 -26.50 -3.84
N ILE A 190 -20.55 -27.31 -3.19
CA ILE A 190 -20.62 -28.76 -3.00
C ILE A 190 -19.64 -29.10 -1.87
N ARG A 191 -20.18 -29.66 -0.79
CA ARG A 191 -19.54 -30.44 0.30
C ARG A 191 -18.24 -29.91 0.92
N SER A 192 -18.34 -29.58 2.21
CA SER A 192 -17.25 -29.42 3.17
C SER A 192 -16.15 -30.48 3.02
N PRO A 193 -14.89 -30.12 3.30
CA PRO A 193 -14.33 -30.56 4.58
C PRO A 193 -13.46 -29.53 5.32
N THR A 194 -13.82 -29.33 6.59
CA THR A 194 -12.98 -29.00 7.77
C THR A 194 -12.15 -27.69 7.82
N PRO A 195 -12.23 -26.90 8.92
CA PRO A 195 -11.31 -25.80 9.18
C PRO A 195 -9.90 -26.31 9.51
N GLY A 196 -8.91 -25.47 9.22
CA GLY A 196 -7.47 -25.69 9.35
C GLY A 196 -7.09 -26.68 10.45
N ARG A 197 -6.60 -27.84 10.01
CA ARG A 197 -5.98 -28.83 10.88
C ARG A 197 -4.49 -28.50 10.91
N TRP A 198 -3.98 -28.17 12.09
CA TRP A 198 -2.54 -28.25 12.37
C TRP A 198 -2.18 -29.73 12.33
N THR A 199 -1.67 -30.21 11.19
CA THR A 199 -1.20 -31.57 11.05
C THR A 199 0.23 -31.65 11.55
N SER A 200 0.43 -32.14 12.78
CA SER A 200 1.71 -32.72 13.16
C SER A 200 1.91 -34.00 12.34
N ASN A 201 3.05 -34.14 11.66
CA ASN A 201 3.39 -35.35 10.90
C ASN A 201 3.45 -36.57 11.85
N PRO A 202 2.60 -37.61 11.70
CA PRO A 202 2.72 -38.83 12.49
C PRO A 202 3.75 -39.73 11.80
N GLY A 203 5.02 -39.45 12.07
CA GLY A 203 6.15 -40.20 11.54
C GLY A 203 7.19 -40.45 12.61
N ASP A 204 6.77 -41.02 13.75
CA ASP A 204 7.68 -41.46 14.80
C ASP A 204 7.54 -42.96 15.03
N HIS A 205 8.10 -43.75 14.11
CA HIS A 205 8.50 -45.13 14.36
C HIS A 205 9.87 -45.33 13.73
N GLY A 206 10.86 -45.56 14.59
CA GLY A 206 12.27 -45.54 14.26
C GLY A 206 12.74 -46.64 13.30
N GLY A 207 13.92 -46.42 12.73
CA GLY A 207 14.60 -47.42 11.92
C GLY A 207 15.76 -46.88 11.10
N VAL A 208 16.95 -46.82 11.72
CA VAL A 208 18.28 -47.15 11.17
C VAL A 208 18.80 -46.38 9.93
N GLU A 209 19.96 -45.74 10.15
CA GLU A 209 20.90 -45.16 9.16
C GLU A 209 21.39 -46.17 8.11
N PRO A 210 21.83 -45.74 6.91
CA PRO A 210 23.28 -45.65 6.72
C PRO A 210 23.79 -44.47 5.86
N ARG A 211 24.87 -43.86 6.37
CA ARG A 211 26.00 -43.16 5.75
C ARG A 211 26.15 -43.06 4.21
N ALA A 212 26.52 -41.81 3.85
CA ALA A 212 27.62 -41.35 2.97
C ALA A 212 27.44 -41.26 1.44
N ALA A 213 27.60 -40.04 0.89
CA ALA A 213 28.54 -39.73 -0.20
C ALA A 213 28.71 -38.21 -0.47
N ASP A 214 29.95 -37.79 -0.29
CA ASP A 214 30.81 -36.74 -0.87
C ASP A 214 30.39 -35.87 -2.11
N ARG A 215 30.91 -34.62 -2.08
CA ARG A 215 31.27 -33.62 -3.14
C ARG A 215 30.31 -32.53 -3.66
N GLY A 216 30.71 -31.28 -3.38
CA GLY A 216 31.33 -30.40 -4.41
C GLY A 216 30.48 -29.25 -5.01
N PRO A 217 31.11 -28.14 -5.49
CA PRO A 217 30.66 -26.78 -5.15
C PRO A 217 30.11 -25.90 -6.30
N HIS A 218 29.55 -24.75 -5.88
CA HIS A 218 29.25 -23.51 -6.63
C HIS A 218 27.98 -23.45 -7.51
N ALA A 219 27.06 -22.54 -7.12
CA ALA A 219 26.45 -21.60 -8.06
C ALA A 219 25.98 -20.34 -7.32
N ALA A 220 26.64 -19.22 -7.59
CA ALA A 220 26.19 -17.89 -7.19
C ALA A 220 25.00 -17.47 -8.07
N GLY A 221 23.80 -17.42 -7.48
CA GLY A 221 22.58 -16.93 -8.11
C GLY A 221 22.10 -15.66 -7.40
N ARG A 222 21.83 -14.60 -8.16
CA ARG A 222 21.59 -13.24 -7.69
C ARG A 222 20.31 -13.12 -6.84
N ASP A 223 20.47 -12.59 -5.64
CA ASP A 223 19.43 -12.08 -4.76
C ASP A 223 18.46 -11.16 -5.50
N ARG A 224 17.19 -11.59 -5.58
CA ARG A 224 16.05 -10.69 -5.70
C ARG A 224 14.94 -11.19 -4.78
N GLY A 225 14.66 -10.43 -3.72
CA GLY A 225 13.34 -10.44 -3.10
C GLY A 225 13.23 -10.89 -1.64
N VAL A 226 14.32 -11.18 -0.91
CA VAL A 226 14.19 -11.48 0.53
C VAL A 226 13.90 -10.19 1.30
N ARG A 227 12.64 -9.98 1.69
CA ARG A 227 12.26 -8.93 2.65
C ARG A 227 12.29 -9.52 4.05
N ARG A 228 13.29 -9.14 4.85
CA ARG A 228 13.35 -9.49 6.28
C ARG A 228 12.35 -8.64 7.06
N ALA A 229 11.53 -9.28 7.89
CA ALA A 229 10.63 -8.60 8.82
C ALA A 229 10.90 -9.12 10.25
N SER A 230 11.24 -8.21 11.18
CA SER A 230 11.46 -8.53 12.59
C SER A 230 10.14 -8.46 13.38
N ALA A 231 9.84 -9.50 14.17
CA ALA A 231 8.79 -9.50 15.18
C ALA A 231 9.37 -9.99 16.53
N VAL A 232 8.85 -9.46 17.64
CA VAL A 232 9.40 -9.62 19.00
C VAL A 232 8.99 -10.96 19.63
N GLY A 233 9.95 -11.72 20.18
CA GLY A 233 9.70 -12.74 21.21
C GLY A 233 10.99 -13.50 21.63
N PRO A 234 10.93 -14.62 22.37
CA PRO A 234 12.07 -15.23 23.08
C PRO A 234 13.28 -15.68 22.23
N ARG A 235 14.34 -16.21 22.87
CA ARG A 235 15.69 -16.44 22.28
C ARG A 235 15.66 -17.31 21.01
N ARG A 236 16.55 -17.02 20.04
CA ARG A 236 16.69 -17.68 18.72
C ARG A 236 16.70 -19.22 18.70
N ALA A 237 17.06 -19.88 19.81
CA ALA A 237 17.20 -21.33 19.86
C ALA A 237 15.88 -22.06 20.19
N GLU A 238 14.80 -21.35 20.51
CA GLU A 238 13.59 -21.95 21.08
C GLU A 238 12.35 -21.82 20.19
N TRP A 239 12.47 -21.19 19.01
CA TRP A 239 11.32 -21.03 18.13
C TRP A 239 11.07 -22.28 17.30
N PRO A 240 9.84 -22.82 17.29
CA PRO A 240 9.45 -23.79 16.30
C PRO A 240 9.50 -23.13 14.91
N ARG A 241 10.21 -23.76 13.98
CA ARG A 241 10.21 -23.39 12.56
C ARG A 241 8.87 -23.76 11.92
N VAL A 242 8.30 -22.84 11.15
CA VAL A 242 6.95 -22.98 10.58
C VAL A 242 6.93 -22.69 9.08
N LEU A 243 6.13 -23.47 8.35
CA LEU A 243 5.78 -23.26 6.95
C LEU A 243 4.34 -22.71 6.84
N LEU A 244 4.12 -21.66 6.06
CA LEU A 244 2.81 -21.16 5.67
C LEU A 244 2.68 -21.25 4.15
N ALA A 245 1.63 -21.90 3.69
CA ALA A 245 1.38 -22.16 2.27
C ALA A 245 -0.10 -21.98 1.91
#